data_AF-A0A536H072-F1
#
_entry.id   AF-A0A536H072-F1
#
_cell.length_a   1.000
_cell.length_b   1.000
_cell.length_c   1.000
_cell.angle_alpha   90.00
_cell.angle_beta   90.00
_cell.angle_gamma   90.00
#
_symmetry.space_group_name_H-M   'P 1'
#
loop_
_entity.id
_entity.type
_entity.pdbx_description
1 polymer ?
#
loop_
_entity_poly.entity_id
_entity_poly.type
_entity_poly.pdbx_seq_one_letter_code
_entity_poly.pdbx_strand_id
1 'polypeptide(L)'
;MRSVKSLYEKYVESGEAVAPEVAATVSKTDDPVYLADLVSAAPDQTLEQKQHMLETPNVLERLRLLSLFLSKQVEILELKAKIQNEVQSTIGKLQRDQILREQLKAIRKELGEDEEGADLHNLREKIESSGMPDAVKERALKEVDRMQ
;
A
#
# COMPACT_ATOMS: atom_id res chain seq x y z
N MET A 1 -23.30 26.09 -4.98
CA MET A 1 -23.94 24.83 -5.46
C MET A 1 -22.98 23.95 -6.25
N ARG A 2 -22.46 24.38 -7.42
CA ARG A 2 -21.55 23.53 -8.25
C ARG A 2 -20.37 22.94 -7.47
N SER A 3 -19.69 23.77 -6.68
CA SER A 3 -18.57 23.33 -5.84
C SER A 3 -19.00 22.26 -4.81
N VAL A 4 -20.13 22.43 -4.12
CA VAL A 4 -20.66 21.44 -3.16
C VAL A 4 -21.00 20.12 -3.86
N LYS A 5 -21.66 20.16 -5.03
CA LYS A 5 -21.95 18.95 -5.81
C LYS A 5 -20.68 18.20 -6.21
N SER A 6 -19.68 18.90 -6.74
CA SER A 6 -18.40 18.31 -7.13
C SER A 6 -17.61 17.73 -5.95
N LEU A 7 -17.60 18.42 -4.81
CA LEU A 7 -16.97 17.91 -3.60
C LEU A 7 -17.70 16.68 -3.04
N TYR A 8 -19.02 16.66 -3.11
CA TYR A 8 -19.81 15.51 -2.69
C TYR A 8 -19.59 14.30 -3.60
N GLU A 9 -19.49 14.51 -4.92
CA GLU A 9 -19.14 13.45 -5.87
C GLU A 9 -17.77 12.84 -5.55
N LYS A 10 -16.74 13.67 -5.36
CA LYS A 10 -15.42 13.20 -4.92
C LYS A 10 -15.44 12.46 -3.59
N TYR A 11 -16.25 12.94 -2.64
CA TYR A 11 -16.42 12.31 -1.34
C TYR A 11 -17.02 10.89 -1.47
N VAL A 12 -18.03 10.72 -2.34
CA VAL A 12 -18.62 9.41 -2.65
C VAL A 12 -17.62 8.50 -3.39
N GLU A 13 -16.90 9.02 -4.39
CA GLU A 13 -15.88 8.27 -5.14
C GLU A 13 -14.72 7.79 -4.26
N SER A 14 -14.41 8.54 -3.21
CA SER A 14 -13.33 8.22 -2.27
C SER A 14 -13.66 7.06 -1.31
N GLY A 15 -14.82 6.42 -1.47
CA GLY A 15 -15.15 5.14 -0.84
C GLY A 15 -16.14 5.22 0.33
N GLU A 16 -16.77 6.36 0.54
CA GLU A 16 -17.77 6.52 1.60
C GLU A 16 -19.11 5.85 1.25
N ALA A 17 -19.73 5.23 2.24
CA ALA A 17 -20.94 4.43 2.08
C ALA A 17 -22.18 5.31 1.93
N VAL A 18 -22.35 5.90 0.74
CA VAL A 18 -23.54 6.67 0.35
C VAL A 18 -24.41 5.83 -0.56
N ALA A 19 -25.72 5.80 -0.30
CA ALA A 19 -26.67 5.13 -1.18
C ALA A 19 -26.64 5.76 -2.59
N PRO A 20 -26.51 4.96 -3.68
CA PRO A 20 -26.40 5.50 -5.05
C PRO A 20 -27.56 6.42 -5.45
N GLU A 21 -28.76 6.14 -4.93
CA GLU A 21 -29.96 6.97 -5.15
C GLU A 21 -29.80 8.38 -4.58
N VAL A 22 -29.14 8.53 -3.43
CA VAL A 22 -28.89 9.83 -2.79
C VAL A 22 -27.87 10.62 -3.60
N ALA A 23 -26.78 9.98 -4.04
CA ALA A 23 -25.77 10.62 -4.90
C ALA A 23 -26.37 11.10 -6.24
N ALA A 24 -27.22 10.26 -6.86
CA ALA A 24 -27.93 10.63 -8.08
C ALA A 24 -28.92 11.79 -7.88
N THR A 25 -29.53 11.89 -6.69
CA THR A 25 -30.46 12.98 -6.35
C THR A 25 -29.69 14.29 -6.12
N VAL A 26 -28.55 14.24 -5.42
CA VAL A 26 -27.66 15.39 -5.19
C VAL A 26 -27.13 15.99 -6.49
N SER A 27 -26.75 15.14 -7.46
CA SER A 27 -26.25 15.64 -8.76
C SER A 27 -27.33 16.35 -9.58
N LYS A 28 -28.56 15.84 -9.57
CA LYS A 28 -29.69 16.34 -10.36
C LYS A 28 -30.42 17.53 -9.75
N THR A 29 -30.33 17.76 -8.45
CA THR A 29 -31.18 18.78 -7.82
C THR A 29 -30.70 20.21 -8.05
N ASP A 30 -31.61 21.11 -8.41
CA ASP A 30 -31.33 22.54 -8.61
C ASP A 30 -31.80 23.41 -7.43
N ASP A 31 -32.41 22.79 -6.41
CA ASP A 31 -32.80 23.47 -5.18
C ASP A 31 -31.62 23.53 -4.19
N PRO A 32 -31.11 24.73 -3.85
CA PRO A 32 -30.00 24.89 -2.90
C PRO A 32 -30.33 24.46 -1.47
N VAL A 33 -31.59 24.57 -1.05
CA VAL A 33 -32.02 24.19 0.30
C VAL A 33 -32.04 22.67 0.39
N TYR A 34 -32.71 22.03 -0.56
CA TYR A 34 -32.78 20.58 -0.62
C TYR A 34 -31.41 19.93 -0.83
N LEU A 35 -30.54 20.52 -1.67
CA LEU A 35 -29.15 20.09 -1.81
C LEU A 35 -28.42 20.11 -0.46
N ALA A 36 -28.55 21.21 0.28
CA ALA A 36 -27.86 21.35 1.56
C ALA A 36 -28.42 20.38 2.61
N ASP A 37 -29.73 20.10 2.62
CA ASP A 37 -30.33 19.12 3.54
C ASP A 37 -29.85 17.70 3.24
N LEU A 38 -29.86 17.28 1.98
CA LEU A 38 -29.39 15.96 1.55
C LEU A 38 -27.92 15.73 1.88
N VAL A 39 -27.07 16.71 1.60
CA VAL A 39 -25.62 16.61 1.85
C VAL A 39 -25.31 16.62 3.36
N SER A 40 -26.12 17.29 4.17
CA SER A 40 -25.97 17.30 5.65
C SER A 40 -26.32 15.96 6.30
N ALA A 41 -27.04 15.08 5.59
CA ALA A 41 -27.34 13.74 6.06
C ALA A 41 -26.14 12.76 5.97
N ALA A 42 -24.98 13.22 5.47
CA ALA A 42 -23.77 12.41 5.37
C ALA A 42 -23.32 11.85 6.74
N PRO A 43 -22.71 10.64 6.77
CA PRO A 43 -22.40 9.92 8.00
C PRO A 43 -21.30 10.59 8.85
N ASP A 44 -20.38 11.34 8.24
CA ASP A 44 -19.19 11.86 8.94
C ASP A 44 -19.39 13.19 9.68
N GLN A 45 -20.59 13.76 9.67
CA GLN A 45 -20.87 14.98 10.41
C GLN A 45 -21.16 14.67 11.88
N THR A 46 -20.46 15.37 12.77
CA THR A 46 -20.76 15.37 14.20
C THR A 46 -22.14 15.96 14.48
N LEU A 47 -22.74 15.62 15.63
CA LEU A 47 -24.04 16.13 16.02
C LEU A 47 -24.05 17.66 16.08
N GLU A 48 -22.98 18.24 16.61
CA GLU A 48 -22.79 19.68 16.75
C GLU A 48 -22.75 20.37 15.38
N GLN A 49 -22.08 19.77 14.39
CA GLN A 49 -22.04 20.28 13.02
C GLN A 49 -23.42 20.22 12.35
N LYS A 50 -24.17 19.12 12.55
CA LYS A 50 -25.54 18.98 12.03
C LYS A 50 -26.48 20.02 12.65
N GLN A 51 -26.37 20.22 13.97
CA GLN A 51 -27.16 21.22 14.68
C GLN A 51 -26.84 22.64 14.20
N HIS A 52 -25.56 22.98 14.08
CA HIS A 52 -25.13 24.28 13.57
C HIS A 52 -25.64 24.55 12.15
N MET A 53 -25.67 23.52 11.29
CA MET A 53 -26.24 23.62 9.95
C MET A 53 -27.75 23.90 9.97
N LEU A 54 -28.47 23.21 10.86
CA LEU A 54 -29.93 23.37 11.05
C LEU A 54 -30.28 24.77 11.59
N GLU A 55 -29.45 25.32 12.46
CA GLU A 55 -29.61 26.66 13.05
C GLU A 55 -29.19 27.79 12.10
N THR A 56 -28.66 27.47 10.92
CA THR A 56 -28.25 28.47 9.91
C THR A 56 -29.37 28.66 8.88
N PRO A 57 -30.25 29.68 9.01
CA PRO A 57 -31.38 29.85 8.08
C PRO A 57 -30.94 30.29 6.68
N ASN A 58 -29.76 30.91 6.56
CA ASN A 58 -29.24 31.37 5.28
C ASN A 58 -28.63 30.20 4.49
N VAL A 59 -29.30 29.82 3.39
CA VAL A 59 -28.87 28.73 2.51
C VAL A 59 -27.47 28.92 1.91
N LEU A 60 -27.06 30.17 1.65
CA LEU A 60 -25.74 30.45 1.10
C LEU A 60 -24.65 30.14 2.14
N GLU A 61 -24.88 30.54 3.39
CA GLU A 61 -23.95 30.24 4.49
C GLU A 61 -23.90 28.74 4.77
N ARG A 62 -25.05 28.05 4.76
CA ARG A 62 -25.12 26.58 4.84
C ARG A 62 -24.27 25.91 3.76
N LEU A 63 -24.41 26.34 2.51
CA LEU A 63 -23.64 25.78 1.40
C LEU A 63 -22.13 26.05 1.54
N ARG A 64 -21.71 27.19 2.11
CA ARG A 64 -20.30 27.47 2.40
C ARG A 64 -19.76 26.55 3.50
N LEU A 65 -20.49 26.40 4.59
CA LEU A 65 -20.13 25.50 5.69
C LEU A 65 -20.01 24.05 5.20
N LEU A 66 -20.96 23.59 4.37
CA LEU A 66 -20.89 22.26 3.74
C LEU A 66 -19.70 22.13 2.79
N SER A 67 -19.41 23.16 2.00
CA SER A 67 -18.24 23.15 1.11
C SER A 67 -16.94 23.01 1.89
N LEU A 68 -16.79 23.74 3.01
CA LEU A 68 -15.61 23.64 3.87
C LEU A 68 -15.49 22.26 4.51
N PHE A 69 -16.61 21.74 5.04
CA PHE A 69 -16.67 20.41 5.61
C PHE A 69 -16.26 19.34 4.59
N LEU A 70 -16.92 19.31 3.43
CA LEU A 70 -16.62 18.32 2.38
C LEU A 70 -15.19 18.43 1.87
N SER A 71 -14.66 19.64 1.71
CA SER A 71 -13.26 19.83 1.29
C SER A 71 -12.29 19.17 2.27
N LYS A 72 -12.51 19.33 3.57
CA LYS A 72 -11.69 18.70 4.61
C LYS A 72 -11.84 17.18 4.59
N GLN A 73 -13.06 16.68 4.39
CA GLN A 73 -13.30 15.23 4.34
C GLN A 73 -12.62 14.59 3.12
N VAL A 74 -12.71 15.22 1.94
CA VAL A 74 -12.02 14.75 0.73
C VAL A 74 -10.52 14.71 0.96
N GLU A 75 -9.92 15.75 1.56
CA GLU A 75 -8.48 15.78 1.88
C GLU A 75 -8.08 14.63 2.82
N ILE A 76 -8.88 14.35 3.85
CA ILE A 76 -8.64 13.24 4.78
C ILE A 76 -8.71 11.89 4.04
N LEU A 77 -9.69 11.70 3.16
CA LEU A 77 -9.86 10.46 2.40
C LEU A 77 -8.73 10.25 1.38
N GLU A 78 -8.33 11.31 0.67
CA GLU A 78 -7.19 11.27 -0.25
C GLU A 78 -5.89 10.92 0.48
N LEU A 79 -5.66 11.49 1.67
CA LEU A 79 -4.51 11.16 2.50
C LEU A 79 -4.53 9.70 2.96
N LYS A 80 -5.69 9.19 3.42
CA LYS A 80 -5.86 7.78 3.78
C LYS A 80 -5.55 6.85 2.60
N ALA A 81 -6.07 7.17 1.41
CA ALA A 81 -5.83 6.39 0.19
C ALA A 81 -4.34 6.39 -0.19
N LYS A 82 -3.67 7.55 -0.07
CA LYS A 82 -2.23 7.66 -0.31
C LYS A 82 -1.42 6.76 0.63
N ILE A 83 -1.70 6.82 1.93
CA ILE A 83 -1.03 5.99 2.95
C ILE A 83 -1.25 4.50 2.64
N GLN A 84 -2.49 4.11 2.32
CA GLN A 84 -2.81 2.73 1.97
C GLN A 84 -2.02 2.24 0.74
N ASN A 85 -1.91 3.07 -0.29
CA ASN A 85 -1.13 2.75 -1.49
C ASN A 85 0.37 2.61 -1.21
N GLU A 86 0.94 3.48 -0.38
CA GLU A 86 2.34 3.39 0.03
C GLU A 86 2.64 2.11 0.82
N VAL A 87 1.75 1.75 1.76
CA VAL A 87 1.83 0.49 2.51
C VAL A 87 1.75 -0.71 1.56
N GLN A 88 0.79 -0.72 0.65
CA GLN A 88 0.62 -1.82 -0.31
C GLN A 88 1.83 -1.98 -1.24
N SER A 89 2.41 -0.86 -1.70
CA SER A 89 3.63 -0.87 -2.53
C SER A 89 4.82 -1.44 -1.76
N THR A 90 4.97 -1.07 -0.49
CA THR A 90 6.06 -1.56 0.37
C THR A 90 5.94 -3.06 0.62
N ILE A 91 4.73 -3.54 0.93
CA ILE A 91 4.46 -4.98 1.08
C ILE A 91 4.75 -5.72 -0.23
N GLY A 92 4.30 -5.19 -1.36
CA GLY A 92 4.53 -5.80 -2.67
C GLY A 92 6.00 -5.83 -3.10
N LYS A 93 6.83 -4.88 -2.65
CA LYS A 93 8.29 -4.95 -2.83
C LYS A 93 8.89 -6.05 -1.97
N LEU A 94 8.55 -6.08 -0.68
CA LEU A 94 9.06 -7.10 0.25
C LEU A 94 8.73 -8.52 -0.20
N GLN A 95 7.49 -8.76 -0.64
CA GLN A 95 7.07 -10.05 -1.17
C GLN A 95 7.85 -10.44 -2.43
N ARG A 96 8.05 -9.51 -3.36
CA ARG A 96 8.87 -9.77 -4.56
C ARG A 96 10.31 -10.10 -4.21
N ASP A 97 10.93 -9.37 -3.30
CA ASP A 97 12.31 -9.63 -2.87
C ASP A 97 12.45 -10.99 -2.20
N GLN A 98 11.47 -11.40 -1.38
CA GLN A 98 11.42 -12.73 -0.78
C GLN A 98 11.29 -13.82 -1.84
N ILE A 99 10.38 -13.65 -2.81
CA ILE A 99 10.21 -14.61 -3.92
C ILE A 99 11.51 -14.75 -4.72
N LEU A 100 12.15 -13.63 -5.07
CA LEU A 100 13.41 -13.66 -5.82
C LEU A 100 14.53 -14.35 -5.04
N ARG A 101 14.60 -14.17 -3.71
CA ARG A 101 15.58 -14.87 -2.87
C ARG A 101 15.34 -16.39 -2.84
N GLU A 102 14.08 -16.82 -2.71
CA GLU A 102 13.74 -18.24 -2.76
C GLU A 102 14.02 -18.84 -4.15
N GLN A 103 13.76 -18.10 -5.23
CA GLN A 103 14.12 -18.52 -6.59
C GLN A 103 15.64 -18.66 -6.76
N LEU A 104 16.43 -17.70 -6.28
CA LEU A 104 17.89 -17.81 -6.31
C LEU A 104 18.40 -19.01 -5.52
N LYS A 105 17.82 -19.27 -4.34
CA LYS A 105 18.15 -20.44 -3.53
C LYS A 105 17.84 -21.75 -4.27
N ALA A 106 16.68 -21.82 -4.93
CA ALA A 106 16.32 -22.98 -5.75
C ALA A 106 17.27 -23.17 -6.94
N ILE A 107 17.65 -22.10 -7.65
CA ILE A 107 18.61 -22.15 -8.76
C ILE A 107 19.98 -22.64 -8.27
N ARG A 108 20.52 -22.08 -7.18
CA ARG A 108 21.81 -22.53 -6.61
C ARG A 108 21.78 -24.02 -6.27
N LYS A 109 20.68 -24.49 -5.68
CA LYS A 109 20.47 -25.91 -5.39
C LYS A 109 20.42 -26.77 -6.66
N GLU A 110 19.73 -26.33 -7.71
CA GLU A 110 19.69 -27.04 -9.00
C GLU A 110 21.04 -27.06 -9.71
N LEU A 111 21.85 -26.01 -9.58
CA LEU A 111 23.21 -25.92 -10.12
C LEU A 111 24.23 -26.73 -9.30
N GLY A 112 23.83 -27.35 -8.19
CA GLY A 112 24.74 -28.07 -7.29
C GLY A 112 25.66 -27.14 -6.49
N GLU A 113 25.39 -25.83 -6.50
CA GLU A 113 26.06 -24.79 -5.71
C GLU A 113 25.43 -24.66 -4.31
N ASP A 114 25.04 -25.78 -3.69
CA ASP A 114 24.80 -25.73 -2.24
C ASP A 114 26.10 -25.25 -1.59
N GLU A 115 26.01 -24.23 -0.73
CA GLU A 115 27.15 -23.45 -0.21
C GLU A 115 28.24 -24.34 0.41
N GLU A 116 27.90 -25.55 0.87
CA GLU A 116 28.86 -26.53 1.39
C GLU A 116 29.65 -27.26 0.28
N GLY A 117 29.03 -27.62 -0.84
CA GLY A 117 29.67 -28.42 -1.90
C GLY A 117 30.61 -27.61 -2.79
N ALA A 118 30.23 -26.38 -3.14
CA ALA A 118 31.01 -25.49 -4.00
C ALA A 118 32.31 -25.02 -3.31
N ASP A 119 32.26 -24.72 -2.02
CA ASP A 119 33.43 -24.32 -1.25
C ASP A 119 34.44 -25.46 -1.12
N LEU A 120 33.98 -26.69 -0.88
CA LEU A 120 34.84 -27.86 -0.79
C LEU A 120 35.47 -28.22 -2.14
N HIS A 121 34.75 -28.03 -3.24
CA HIS A 121 35.30 -28.19 -4.58
C HIS A 121 36.41 -27.16 -4.86
N ASN A 122 36.16 -25.88 -4.58
CA ASN A 122 37.16 -24.81 -4.70
C ASN A 122 38.41 -25.06 -3.82
N LEU A 123 38.22 -25.60 -2.61
CA LEU A 123 39.30 -25.98 -1.71
C LEU A 123 40.15 -27.13 -2.28
N ARG A 124 39.51 -28.16 -2.88
CA ARG A 124 40.24 -29.24 -3.56
C ARG A 124 41.08 -28.69 -4.73
N GLU A 125 40.51 -27.84 -5.59
CA GLU A 125 41.25 -27.26 -6.73
C GLU A 125 42.46 -26.42 -6.28
N LYS A 126 42.33 -25.64 -5.20
CA LYS A 126 43.45 -24.88 -4.62
C LYS A 126 44.55 -25.80 -4.08
N ILE A 127 44.18 -26.90 -3.42
CA ILE A 127 45.15 -27.89 -2.93
C ILE A 127 45.90 -28.52 -4.10
N GLU A 128 45.20 -28.89 -5.18
CA GLU A 128 45.84 -29.51 -6.34
C GLU A 128 46.78 -28.57 -7.10
N SER A 129 46.44 -27.28 -7.19
CA SER A 129 47.22 -26.26 -7.91
C SER A 129 48.36 -25.63 -7.09
N SER A 130 48.39 -25.85 -5.78
CA SER A 130 49.37 -25.22 -4.86
C SER A 130 50.80 -25.76 -4.94
N GLY A 131 51.05 -26.84 -5.70
CA GLY A 131 52.39 -27.43 -5.85
C GLY A 131 52.94 -28.10 -4.59
N MET A 132 52.06 -28.52 -3.67
CA MET A 132 52.45 -29.21 -2.43
C MET A 132 53.13 -30.57 -2.72
N PRO A 133 54.12 -30.98 -1.90
CA PRO A 133 54.66 -32.34 -1.94
C PRO A 133 53.57 -33.40 -1.69
N ASP A 134 53.68 -34.56 -2.32
CA ASP A 134 52.63 -35.59 -2.38
C ASP A 134 52.05 -35.99 -1.00
N ALA A 135 52.92 -36.17 0.00
CA ALA A 135 52.49 -36.54 1.35
C ALA A 135 51.65 -35.46 2.06
N VAL A 136 51.89 -34.18 1.74
CA VAL A 136 51.14 -33.05 2.30
C VAL A 136 49.82 -32.87 1.55
N LYS A 137 49.86 -33.01 0.22
CA LYS A 137 48.67 -32.97 -0.63
C LYS A 137 47.66 -34.05 -0.24
N GLU A 138 48.10 -35.29 -0.05
CA GLU A 138 47.22 -36.40 0.35
C GLU A 138 46.53 -36.13 1.70
N ARG A 139 47.26 -35.56 2.66
CA ARG A 139 46.71 -35.23 3.98
C ARG A 139 45.72 -34.07 3.92
N ALA A 140 46.00 -33.05 3.10
CA ALA A 140 45.10 -31.91 2.90
C ALA A 140 43.81 -32.32 2.20
N LEU A 141 43.89 -33.19 1.18
CA LEU A 141 42.70 -33.75 0.51
C LEU A 141 41.84 -34.59 1.47
N LYS A 142 42.45 -35.45 2.29
CA LYS A 142 41.71 -36.21 3.33
C LYS A 142 40.98 -35.32 4.34
N GLU A 143 41.53 -34.15 4.65
CA GLU A 143 40.87 -33.22 5.57
C GLU A 143 39.70 -32.51 4.90
N VAL A 144 39.82 -32.14 3.62
CA VAL A 144 38.70 -31.59 2.85
C VAL A 144 37.59 -32.63 2.64
N ASP A 145 37.95 -33.88 2.42
CA ASP A 145 36.99 -35.00 2.32
C ASP A 145 36.23 -35.24 3.63
N ARG A 146 36.80 -34.86 4.79
CA ARG A 146 36.14 -34.93 6.10
C ARG A 146 35.16 -33.77 6.35
N MET A 147 35.28 -32.68 5.61
CA MET A 147 34.43 -31.50 5.72
C MET A 147 33.20 -31.56 4.80
N GLN A 148 33.14 -32.55 3.89
CA GLN A 148 31.95 -32.94 3.12
C GLN A 148 30.96 -33.73 3.98
#